data_AF-A0A6A0B1Z4-F1
#
_entry.id   AF-A0A6A0B1Z4-F1
#
_cell.length_a   1.000
_cell.length_b   1.000
_cell.length_c   1.000
_cell.angle_alpha   90.00
_cell.angle_beta   90.00
_cell.angle_gamma   90.00
#
_symmetry.space_group_name_H-M   'P 1'
#
loop_
_entity.id
_entity.type
_entity.pdbx_description
1 polymer ?
#
loop_
_entity_poly.entity_id
_entity_poly.type
_entity_poly.pdbx_seq_one_letter_code
_entity_poly.pdbx_strand_id
1 'polypeptide(L)'
;MDLIGVLRRVVARRPPVLLVAMPGATRERLAVEAELTRRGWPSAASPAAAAGLVVAGLPGGERPRWLEGLWHGMPRPKAHVAVDHAGDASHALGVLSGLLATGREGEAPWAVSTGSPREARGAGRQDRGGGQGAHRRQETGGRDERGGRGERGGREGHGSTNGRDGRSEWGGRGSHSGHHGRDGRDGLDSAHGRDGHGGHGEAGGQGGHREGVTAGLPMAGRADDRDGLRLDRLHLPLGPALADWPAGLVLDVALQGDVLQSAEEHPGEAAPAGRYPYWSEPWLRAAGGEAVTRGAAERRRCASHLDSVGRFLAVSGWPRPAARARGLRDRLLHGAAAGDVAPEVLRLTRGVARSRTLRWLTRGLGELPAGRAGELGVTGPALTAGGDVHARLCVWLREIECSVHRMDDARAVADAGGPRGRLDGGLPPSRALLDALLPLLPGAEFACARLVLASFDPDPDEFAGAGHA
;
A
#
# COMPACT_ATOMS: atom_id res chain seq x y z
N MET A 1 -13.07 6.14 36.97
CA MET A 1 -12.01 5.68 36.06
C MET A 1 -12.19 6.37 34.72
N ASP A 2 -11.16 6.99 34.18
CA ASP A 2 -11.21 7.64 32.86
C ASP A 2 -11.12 6.57 31.75
N LEU A 3 -12.29 6.12 31.30
CA LEU A 3 -12.45 5.12 30.23
C LEU A 3 -11.78 5.59 28.93
N ILE A 4 -11.79 6.90 28.65
CA ILE A 4 -11.18 7.50 27.46
C ILE A 4 -9.66 7.37 27.56
N GLY A 5 -9.07 7.66 28.71
CA GLY A 5 -7.64 7.46 28.97
C GLY A 5 -7.20 6.00 28.89
N VAL A 6 -8.05 5.05 29.30
CA VAL A 6 -7.77 3.60 29.15
C VAL A 6 -7.82 3.18 27.68
N LEU A 7 -8.87 3.56 26.95
CA LEU A 7 -9.00 3.26 25.51
C LEU A 7 -7.84 3.83 24.70
N ARG A 8 -7.39 5.05 25.00
CA ARG A 8 -6.23 5.68 24.37
C ARG A 8 -4.94 4.90 24.58
N ARG A 9 -4.68 4.43 25.80
CA ARG A 9 -3.51 3.58 26.10
C ARG A 9 -3.59 2.22 25.41
N VAL A 10 -4.79 1.66 25.24
CA VAL A 10 -4.98 0.39 24.52
C VAL A 10 -4.71 0.58 23.02
N VAL A 11 -5.30 1.60 22.39
CA VAL A 11 -5.08 1.92 20.98
C VAL A 11 -3.61 2.23 20.70
N ALA A 12 -2.95 3.01 21.56
CA ALA A 12 -1.55 3.40 21.41
C ALA A 12 -0.56 2.22 21.39
N ARG A 13 -0.91 1.06 21.98
CA ARG A 13 -0.05 -0.14 21.98
C ARG A 13 0.01 -0.80 20.61
N ARG A 14 -1.09 -0.74 19.85
CA ARG A 14 -1.24 -1.46 18.58
C ARG A 14 -2.16 -0.69 17.62
N PRO A 15 -1.80 0.56 17.27
CA PRO A 15 -2.70 1.43 16.52
C PRO A 15 -2.90 0.91 15.09
N PRO A 16 -4.14 0.93 14.56
CA PRO A 16 -4.36 0.76 13.13
C PRO A 16 -3.82 1.97 12.37
N VAL A 17 -2.90 1.70 11.45
CA VAL A 17 -2.17 2.73 10.70
C VAL A 17 -2.63 2.78 9.25
N LEU A 18 -3.12 3.94 8.82
CA LEU A 18 -3.27 4.28 7.42
C LEU A 18 -1.92 4.81 6.91
N LEU A 19 -1.27 4.04 6.04
CA LEU A 19 -0.03 4.45 5.37
C LEU A 19 -0.38 5.04 4.01
N VAL A 20 0.15 6.23 3.74
CA VAL A 20 0.09 6.85 2.42
C VAL A 20 1.51 7.15 1.95
N ALA A 21 1.81 6.86 0.70
CA ALA A 21 3.12 7.14 0.11
C ALA A 21 3.00 8.23 -0.94
N MET A 22 3.86 9.25 -0.80
CA MET A 22 4.04 10.29 -1.80
C MET A 22 4.75 9.72 -3.03
N PRO A 23 4.59 10.34 -4.23
CA PRO A 23 5.41 10.01 -5.39
C PRO A 23 6.91 10.06 -5.06
N GLY A 24 7.65 9.04 -5.48
CA GLY A 24 9.09 8.88 -5.20
C GLY A 24 9.43 8.26 -3.84
N ALA A 25 8.44 8.00 -2.98
CA ALA A 25 8.65 7.56 -1.60
C ALA A 25 8.57 6.04 -1.42
N THR A 26 8.80 5.26 -2.48
CA THR A 26 8.73 3.80 -2.41
C THR A 26 9.65 3.22 -1.33
N ARG A 27 10.85 3.78 -1.15
CA ARG A 27 11.82 3.29 -0.14
C ARG A 27 11.28 3.50 1.29
N GLU A 28 10.72 4.68 1.55
CA GLU A 28 10.13 5.09 2.82
C GLU A 28 8.87 4.25 3.11
N ARG A 29 8.00 4.04 2.11
CA ARG A 29 6.83 3.15 2.21
C ARG A 29 7.22 1.76 2.70
N LEU A 30 8.18 1.13 2.03
CA LEU A 30 8.63 -0.22 2.36
C LEU A 30 9.22 -0.31 3.77
N ALA A 31 9.97 0.71 4.20
CA ALA A 31 10.50 0.77 5.56
C ALA A 31 9.40 0.87 6.62
N VAL A 32 8.35 1.67 6.37
CA VAL A 32 7.18 1.76 7.27
C VAL A 32 6.43 0.44 7.30
N GLU A 33 6.15 -0.20 6.15
CA GLU A 33 5.47 -1.50 6.11
C GLU A 33 6.22 -2.59 6.89
N ALA A 34 7.55 -2.65 6.73
CA ALA A 34 8.40 -3.59 7.46
C ALA A 34 8.37 -3.31 8.98
N GLU A 35 8.39 -2.04 9.38
CA GLU A 35 8.29 -1.60 10.77
C GLU A 35 6.92 -1.96 11.38
N LEU A 36 5.82 -1.71 10.67
CA LEU A 36 4.47 -2.08 11.10
C LEU A 36 4.39 -3.60 11.33
N THR A 37 4.92 -4.38 10.38
CA THR A 37 4.97 -5.85 10.48
C THR A 37 5.77 -6.28 11.71
N ARG A 38 6.94 -5.69 11.95
CA ARG A 38 7.81 -6.04 13.08
C ARG A 38 7.19 -5.70 14.43
N ARG A 39 6.43 -4.60 14.52
CA ARG A 39 5.65 -4.23 15.73
C ARG A 39 4.33 -4.99 15.84
N GLY A 40 3.95 -5.73 14.80
CA GLY A 40 2.64 -6.35 14.67
C GLY A 40 1.49 -5.33 14.59
N TRP A 41 1.72 -4.09 14.17
CA TRP A 41 0.69 -3.07 14.06
C TRP A 41 -0.19 -3.31 12.82
N PRO A 42 -1.53 -3.23 12.94
CA PRO A 42 -2.43 -3.44 11.81
C PRO A 42 -2.36 -2.27 10.82
N SER A 43 -2.43 -2.58 9.53
CA SER A 43 -2.67 -1.57 8.50
C SER A 43 -4.18 -1.33 8.36
N ALA A 44 -4.59 -0.06 8.35
CA ALA A 44 -5.97 0.35 8.20
C ALA A 44 -6.33 0.45 6.70
N ALA A 45 -7.48 -0.09 6.32
CA ALA A 45 -7.96 -0.07 4.93
C ALA A 45 -8.65 1.25 4.53
N SER A 46 -9.01 2.08 5.50
CA SER A 46 -9.69 3.36 5.29
C SER A 46 -9.40 4.34 6.43
N PRO A 47 -9.62 5.66 6.22
CA PRO A 47 -9.51 6.67 7.27
C PRO A 47 -10.36 6.36 8.50
N ALA A 48 -11.60 5.90 8.29
CA ALA A 48 -12.53 5.59 9.37
C ALA A 48 -12.05 4.44 10.29
N ALA A 49 -11.19 3.55 9.77
CA ALA A 49 -10.61 2.44 10.51
C ALA A 49 -9.23 2.77 11.14
N ALA A 50 -8.71 3.97 10.91
CA ALA A 50 -7.35 4.34 11.30
C ALA A 50 -7.32 5.19 12.59
N ALA A 51 -6.30 4.95 13.40
CA ALA A 51 -5.94 5.82 14.53
C ALA A 51 -4.61 6.56 14.24
N GLY A 52 -3.72 5.95 13.47
CA GLY A 52 -2.48 6.57 13.02
C GLY A 52 -2.51 6.86 11.52
N LEU A 53 -2.09 8.05 11.11
CA LEU A 53 -1.79 8.37 9.71
C LEU A 53 -0.27 8.50 9.55
N VAL A 54 0.31 7.73 8.64
CA VAL A 54 1.74 7.81 8.32
C VAL A 54 1.90 8.20 6.88
N VAL A 55 2.60 9.30 6.63
CA VAL A 55 2.93 9.78 5.29
C VAL A 55 4.39 9.41 5.00
N ALA A 56 4.61 8.54 4.02
CA ALA A 56 5.94 8.20 3.53
C ALA A 56 6.35 9.18 2.41
N GLY A 57 7.51 9.80 2.57
CA GLY A 57 8.02 10.89 1.74
C GLY A 57 7.45 12.26 2.11
N LEU A 58 8.08 13.30 1.57
CA LEU A 58 7.61 14.68 1.67
C LEU A 58 6.86 15.09 0.39
N PRO A 59 5.75 15.83 0.49
CA PRO A 59 5.18 16.52 -0.67
C PRO A 59 6.19 17.55 -1.20
N GLY A 60 6.34 17.63 -2.53
CA GLY A 60 7.28 18.56 -3.17
C GLY A 60 6.89 20.04 -3.07
N GLY A 61 5.70 20.35 -2.54
CA GLY A 61 5.14 21.70 -2.43
C GLY A 61 4.15 21.84 -1.26
N GLU A 62 3.03 22.53 -1.50
CA GLU A 62 1.95 22.65 -0.51
C GLU A 62 1.34 21.29 -0.16
N ARG A 63 0.80 21.17 1.05
CA ARG A 63 0.14 19.94 1.49
C ARG A 63 -0.99 19.57 0.52
N PRO A 64 -1.02 18.35 -0.03
CA PRO A 64 -2.10 17.97 -0.92
C PRO A 64 -3.44 18.00 -0.19
N ARG A 65 -4.45 18.65 -0.77
CA ARG A 65 -5.79 18.80 -0.17
C ARG A 65 -6.44 17.47 0.20
N TRP A 66 -6.18 16.42 -0.58
CA TRP A 66 -6.72 15.08 -0.29
C TRP A 66 -6.22 14.54 1.06
N LEU A 67 -5.01 14.92 1.52
CA LEU A 67 -4.46 14.47 2.79
C LEU A 67 -5.23 15.07 3.99
N GLU A 68 -5.74 16.29 3.84
CA GLU A 68 -6.63 16.92 4.83
C GLU A 68 -7.96 16.18 4.90
N GLY A 69 -8.52 15.79 3.75
CA GLY A 69 -9.73 14.97 3.68
C GLY A 69 -9.58 13.64 4.42
N LEU A 70 -8.47 12.93 4.21
CA LEU A 70 -8.17 11.69 4.96
C LEU A 70 -8.10 11.95 6.46
N TRP A 71 -7.37 12.99 6.87
CA TRP A 71 -7.24 13.35 8.28
C TRP A 71 -8.59 13.67 8.91
N HIS A 72 -9.45 14.43 8.23
CA HIS A 72 -10.80 14.73 8.70
C HIS A 72 -11.68 13.48 8.83
N GLY A 73 -11.53 12.52 7.91
CA GLY A 73 -12.25 11.24 7.94
C GLY A 73 -11.83 10.27 9.04
N MET A 74 -10.73 10.52 9.76
CA MET A 74 -10.28 9.66 10.85
C MET A 74 -10.96 9.99 12.18
N PRO A 75 -11.42 8.96 12.94
CA PRO A 75 -12.00 9.15 14.27
C PRO A 75 -10.94 9.52 15.32
N ARG A 76 -11.35 10.17 16.40
CA ARG A 76 -10.50 10.37 17.59
C ARG A 76 -10.49 9.11 18.47
N PRO A 77 -9.39 8.78 19.16
CA PRO A 77 -8.09 9.45 19.15
C PRO A 77 -7.32 9.19 17.85
N LYS A 78 -6.72 10.26 17.28
CA LYS A 78 -5.89 10.17 16.07
C LYS A 78 -4.59 10.96 16.20
N ALA A 79 -3.57 10.49 15.51
CA ALA A 79 -2.28 11.16 15.38
C ALA A 79 -1.73 10.92 13.98
N HIS A 80 -0.87 11.82 13.50
CA HIS A 80 -0.16 11.63 12.25
C HIS A 80 1.34 11.91 12.40
N VAL A 81 2.13 11.25 11.55
CA VAL A 81 3.58 11.46 11.42
C VAL A 81 3.99 11.35 9.95
N ALA A 82 5.13 11.93 9.59
CA ALA A 82 5.75 11.78 8.28
C ALA A 82 7.10 11.05 8.40
N VAL A 83 7.49 10.34 7.35
CA VAL A 83 8.76 9.60 7.23
C VAL A 83 9.45 10.05 5.95
N ASP A 84 10.43 10.95 6.08
CA ASP A 84 11.18 11.50 4.95
C ASP A 84 12.29 10.55 4.48
N HIS A 85 12.91 9.81 5.41
CA HIS A 85 13.89 8.80 5.09
C HIS A 85 13.51 7.44 5.67
N ALA A 86 13.79 6.38 4.90
CA ALA A 86 13.54 5.01 5.32
C ALA A 86 14.13 4.65 6.70
N GLY A 87 15.26 5.24 7.07
CA GLY A 87 15.89 5.04 8.40
C GLY A 87 15.06 5.57 9.58
N ASP A 88 14.17 6.54 9.34
CA ASP A 88 13.40 7.21 10.39
C ASP A 88 12.09 6.46 10.74
N ALA A 89 11.72 5.43 9.99
CA ALA A 89 10.45 4.72 10.14
C ALA A 89 10.20 4.22 11.58
N SER A 90 11.21 3.61 12.21
CA SER A 90 11.10 3.13 13.60
C SER A 90 10.89 4.27 14.59
N HIS A 91 11.64 5.36 14.43
CA HIS A 91 11.51 6.52 15.31
C HIS A 91 10.14 7.19 15.14
N ALA A 92 9.72 7.45 13.91
CA ALA A 92 8.42 8.05 13.59
C ALA A 92 7.24 7.24 14.14
N LEU A 93 7.27 5.90 14.03
CA LEU A 93 6.22 5.07 14.63
C LEU A 93 6.30 5.06 16.16
N GLY A 94 7.47 5.23 16.77
CA GLY A 94 7.59 5.48 18.22
C GLY A 94 6.88 6.77 18.65
N VAL A 95 7.12 7.85 17.91
CA VAL A 95 6.45 9.15 18.11
C VAL A 95 4.93 9.03 17.97
N LEU A 96 4.46 8.33 16.93
CA LEU A 96 3.03 8.11 16.69
C LEU A 96 2.33 7.44 17.88
N SER A 97 2.93 6.39 18.46
CA SER A 97 2.40 5.73 19.65
C SER A 97 2.34 6.68 20.85
N GLY A 98 3.40 7.49 21.06
CA GLY A 98 3.45 8.49 22.14
C GLY A 98 2.36 9.56 22.02
N LEU A 99 2.11 10.06 20.81
CA LEU A 99 1.04 11.02 20.52
C LEU A 99 -0.34 10.42 20.84
N LEU A 100 -0.61 9.19 20.40
CA LEU A 100 -1.89 8.52 20.68
C LEU A 100 -2.09 8.26 22.19
N ALA A 101 -1.03 7.91 22.92
CA ALA A 101 -1.11 7.70 24.37
C ALA A 101 -1.41 9.02 25.11
N THR A 102 -0.70 10.09 24.76
CA THR A 102 -0.87 11.43 25.37
C THR A 102 -2.10 12.16 24.88
N GLY A 103 -2.72 11.70 23.78
CA GLY A 103 -3.91 12.26 23.15
C GLY A 103 -3.74 13.71 22.74
N ARG A 104 -2.48 14.12 22.59
CA ARG A 104 -2.14 15.28 21.79
C ARG A 104 -2.42 14.88 20.35
N GLU A 105 -3.28 15.65 19.70
CA GLU A 105 -3.33 15.59 18.25
C GLU A 105 -1.93 15.98 17.78
N GLY A 106 -1.32 15.14 16.95
CA GLY A 106 0.00 15.44 16.43
C GLY A 106 -0.06 16.72 15.60
N GLU A 107 0.65 17.76 16.01
CA GLU A 107 1.14 18.78 15.08
C GLU A 107 2.47 18.26 14.54
N ALA A 108 2.47 17.46 13.48
CA ALA A 108 3.70 17.23 12.71
C ALA A 108 3.51 17.83 11.32
N PRO A 109 3.79 19.13 11.12
CA PRO A 109 3.67 19.79 9.82
C PRO A 109 4.85 19.47 8.90
N TRP A 110 5.49 18.27 9.04
CA TRP A 110 6.88 17.85 8.73
C TRP A 110 7.95 18.63 9.54
N ALA A 111 9.03 18.10 10.12
CA ALA A 111 9.88 16.94 9.81
C ALA A 111 10.03 15.93 10.97
N VAL A 112 10.45 14.71 10.63
CA VAL A 112 11.27 13.89 11.54
C VAL A 112 12.60 13.61 10.83
N SER A 113 13.65 14.31 11.26
CA SER A 113 15.05 13.99 10.95
C SER A 113 15.83 14.01 12.27
N THR A 114 16.72 13.02 12.48
CA THR A 114 18.17 13.28 12.63
C THR A 114 18.92 11.95 12.83
N GLY A 115 19.68 11.59 11.79
CA GLY A 115 20.58 10.45 11.83
C GLY A 115 21.51 10.34 10.62
N SER A 116 22.15 11.43 10.18
CA SER A 116 23.43 11.27 9.47
C SER A 116 24.53 11.02 10.52
N PRO A 117 25.28 9.90 10.47
CA PRO A 117 26.65 9.93 10.95
C PRO A 117 27.35 11.01 10.12
N ARG A 118 27.79 12.07 10.80
CA ARG A 118 28.61 13.13 10.21
C ARG A 118 29.64 12.53 9.26
N GLU A 119 29.50 12.80 7.96
CA GLU A 119 30.70 13.04 7.16
C GLU A 119 31.36 14.25 7.80
N ALA A 120 32.45 14.00 8.53
CA ALA A 120 33.39 15.02 8.92
C ALA A 120 34.08 15.55 7.65
N ARG A 121 33.38 16.38 6.88
CA ARG A 121 34.01 17.25 5.90
C ARG A 121 34.51 18.46 6.65
N GLY A 122 35.84 18.56 6.70
CA GLY A 122 36.58 19.61 7.38
C GLY A 122 36.06 20.98 7.00
N ALA A 123 35.60 21.71 8.02
CA ALA A 123 35.55 23.15 7.96
C ALA A 123 37.00 23.65 7.92
N GLY A 124 37.42 24.10 6.74
CA GLY A 124 38.64 24.86 6.54
C GLY A 124 38.64 26.06 7.49
N ARG A 125 39.50 26.01 8.50
CA ARG A 125 39.74 27.12 9.41
C ARG A 125 40.69 28.07 8.71
N GLN A 126 40.18 29.25 8.40
CA GLN A 126 40.95 30.37 7.87
C GLN A 126 42.08 30.72 8.84
N ASP A 127 43.24 30.90 8.21
CA ASP A 127 44.50 31.33 8.77
C ASP A 127 44.42 32.83 9.12
N ARG A 128 44.58 33.18 10.41
CA ARG A 128 45.06 34.48 10.89
C ARG A 128 45.70 34.33 12.28
N GLY A 129 47.02 34.24 12.29
CA GLY A 129 47.95 35.06 13.07
C GLY A 129 47.78 35.19 14.59
N GLY A 130 48.82 34.75 15.31
CA GLY A 130 49.40 35.56 16.40
C GLY A 130 49.44 34.93 17.80
N GLY A 131 50.61 34.40 18.17
CA GLY A 131 51.26 34.82 19.42
C GLY A 131 51.10 33.98 20.69
N GLN A 132 52.22 33.33 21.04
CA GLN A 132 52.80 33.19 22.39
C GLN A 132 52.26 32.11 23.35
N GLY A 133 53.21 31.42 23.99
CA GLY A 133 53.03 30.82 25.32
C GLY A 133 53.36 29.33 25.42
N ALA A 134 54.65 29.02 25.58
CA ALA A 134 55.16 27.72 26.00
C ALA A 134 54.54 27.26 27.34
N HIS A 135 54.36 25.95 27.58
CA HIS A 135 54.70 25.25 28.85
C HIS A 135 54.59 23.70 28.72
N ARG A 136 55.76 23.07 28.85
CA ARG A 136 56.15 21.78 29.47
C ARG A 136 55.15 20.61 29.68
N ARG A 137 55.61 19.45 29.17
CA ARG A 137 55.65 18.08 29.74
C ARG A 137 55.11 17.88 31.17
N GLN A 138 54.38 16.78 31.38
CA GLN A 138 54.75 15.71 32.32
C GLN A 138 53.99 14.40 32.04
N GLU A 139 54.77 13.32 31.86
CA GLU A 139 54.36 11.94 32.02
C GLU A 139 54.39 11.58 33.52
N THR A 140 53.56 10.62 33.94
CA THR A 140 53.79 9.58 34.97
C THR A 140 52.45 8.84 35.15
N GLY A 141 52.36 7.54 34.82
CA GLY A 141 52.58 6.40 35.74
C GLY A 141 51.28 6.11 36.50
N GLY A 142 50.72 4.91 36.63
CA GLY A 142 51.11 3.52 36.40
C GLY A 142 50.18 2.65 37.26
N ARG A 143 50.19 1.33 37.02
CA ARG A 143 49.56 0.22 37.79
C ARG A 143 48.04 0.02 37.63
N ASP A 144 47.45 -1.16 37.73
CA ASP A 144 47.78 -2.60 37.60
C ASP A 144 46.66 -3.35 38.36
N GLU A 145 46.47 -4.63 38.03
CA GLU A 145 45.73 -5.68 38.78
C GLU A 145 44.22 -5.83 38.47
N ARG A 146 43.82 -6.82 37.64
CA ARG A 146 43.70 -8.29 37.86
C ARG A 146 42.59 -8.64 38.86
N GLY A 147 41.47 -9.21 38.39
CA GLY A 147 41.16 -10.64 38.51
C GLY A 147 40.07 -10.85 39.57
N GLY A 148 39.12 -11.77 39.55
CA GLY A 148 38.75 -12.86 38.66
C GLY A 148 37.65 -13.69 39.35
N ARG A 149 36.89 -14.46 38.55
CA ARG A 149 36.16 -15.71 38.85
C ARG A 149 35.06 -15.75 39.94
N GLY A 150 33.99 -16.46 39.59
CA GLY A 150 33.02 -17.04 40.52
C GLY A 150 31.92 -17.83 39.82
N GLU A 151 32.21 -19.06 39.41
CA GLU A 151 31.24 -20.11 39.03
C GLU A 151 30.56 -20.74 40.27
N ARG A 152 29.56 -21.59 39.98
CA ARG A 152 28.76 -22.54 40.82
C ARG A 152 27.37 -21.99 41.15
N GLY A 153 26.26 -22.74 41.07
CA GLY A 153 25.94 -24.13 40.78
C GLY A 153 24.43 -24.27 41.09
N GLY A 154 23.62 -24.89 40.23
CA GLY A 154 23.13 -26.26 40.41
C GLY A 154 21.90 -26.37 41.34
N ARG A 155 20.75 -26.78 40.79
CA ARG A 155 19.77 -27.66 41.46
C ARG A 155 18.73 -28.21 40.47
N GLU A 156 18.68 -29.53 40.43
CA GLU A 156 17.67 -30.40 39.81
C GLU A 156 16.48 -30.60 40.76
N GLY A 157 15.34 -31.10 40.25
CA GLY A 157 14.49 -32.02 41.02
C GLY A 157 12.97 -31.92 40.84
N HIS A 158 12.41 -33.00 40.25
CA HIS A 158 11.04 -33.56 40.42
C HIS A 158 9.89 -32.88 39.63
N GLY A 159 8.94 -33.58 39.00
CA GLY A 159 8.58 -35.00 38.93
C GLY A 159 7.31 -35.17 38.08
N SER A 160 7.13 -36.37 37.52
CA SER A 160 6.03 -36.82 36.64
C SER A 160 4.69 -37.02 37.36
N THR A 161 3.54 -36.90 36.67
CA THR A 161 2.46 -37.93 36.56
C THR A 161 1.16 -37.45 35.87
N ASN A 162 0.70 -38.28 34.91
CA ASN A 162 -0.66 -38.71 34.51
C ASN A 162 -1.91 -37.81 34.37
N GLY A 163 -2.70 -38.13 33.31
CA GLY A 163 -4.18 -38.17 33.31
C GLY A 163 -4.84 -37.16 32.35
N ARG A 164 -5.20 -37.52 31.11
CA ARG A 164 -6.50 -38.06 30.65
C ARG A 164 -7.71 -37.11 30.69
N ASP A 165 -8.35 -37.05 29.52
CA ASP A 165 -9.78 -36.87 29.22
C ASP A 165 -10.46 -35.50 29.39
N GLY A 166 -11.19 -35.10 28.34
CA GLY A 166 -12.11 -33.96 28.39
C GLY A 166 -12.47 -33.34 27.04
N ARG A 167 -13.09 -34.11 26.14
CA ARG A 167 -13.89 -33.57 25.01
C ARG A 167 -15.09 -32.81 25.58
N SER A 168 -15.39 -31.62 25.04
CA SER A 168 -16.72 -31.00 25.19
C SER A 168 -17.20 -30.47 23.85
N GLU A 169 -18.05 -31.30 23.29
CA GLU A 169 -18.93 -31.18 22.14
C GLU A 169 -20.10 -30.27 22.52
N TRP A 170 -20.38 -29.25 21.71
CA TRP A 170 -21.61 -28.44 21.82
C TRP A 170 -22.49 -28.71 20.60
N GLY A 171 -23.32 -29.75 20.73
CA GLY A 171 -24.54 -29.94 19.97
C GLY A 171 -25.74 -29.54 20.84
N GLY A 172 -26.70 -28.83 20.24
CA GLY A 172 -27.91 -28.41 20.95
C GLY A 172 -28.92 -27.75 20.03
N ARG A 173 -29.52 -28.55 19.15
CA ARG A 173 -30.76 -28.22 18.45
C ARG A 173 -31.93 -28.44 19.42
N GLY A 174 -32.83 -27.46 19.51
CA GLY A 174 -34.13 -27.60 20.15
C GLY A 174 -35.16 -26.81 19.34
N SER A 175 -36.07 -27.53 18.71
CA SER A 175 -37.22 -27.03 17.93
C SER A 175 -38.46 -27.52 18.64
N HIS A 176 -39.41 -26.66 19.02
CA HIS A 176 -40.81 -27.05 19.25
C HIS A 176 -41.77 -25.85 19.06
N SER A 177 -42.73 -26.03 18.15
CA SER A 177 -44.17 -25.67 18.21
C SER A 177 -44.55 -24.21 18.57
N GLY A 178 -45.31 -23.44 17.78
CA GLY A 178 -46.49 -23.80 17.00
C GLY A 178 -47.76 -23.59 17.85
N HIS A 179 -48.49 -22.49 17.66
CA HIS A 179 -49.93 -22.35 17.98
C HIS A 179 -50.58 -21.20 17.18
N HIS A 180 -51.82 -21.48 16.75
CA HIS A 180 -52.68 -20.71 15.85
C HIS A 180 -53.52 -19.63 16.56
N GLY A 181 -53.78 -18.53 15.82
CA GLY A 181 -55.08 -17.86 15.57
C GLY A 181 -56.08 -17.51 16.69
N ARG A 182 -56.48 -16.23 16.78
CA ARG A 182 -57.80 -15.68 16.34
C ARG A 182 -58.06 -14.25 16.87
N ASP A 183 -58.59 -13.42 15.95
CA ASP A 183 -59.71 -12.45 16.01
C ASP A 183 -59.98 -11.50 17.21
N GLY A 184 -60.29 -10.24 16.86
CA GLY A 184 -61.03 -9.24 17.66
C GLY A 184 -60.45 -7.81 17.51
N ARG A 185 -60.79 -7.05 16.46
CA ARG A 185 -61.81 -5.97 16.40
C ARG A 185 -61.87 -5.06 17.64
N ASP A 186 -61.53 -3.79 17.41
CA ASP A 186 -62.19 -2.52 17.81
C ASP A 186 -61.23 -1.41 17.31
N GLY A 187 -61.55 -0.51 16.37
CA GLY A 187 -62.72 0.36 16.29
C GLY A 187 -62.36 1.66 17.01
N LEU A 188 -61.93 2.71 16.29
CA LEU A 188 -62.13 4.13 16.63
C LEU A 188 -61.69 5.05 15.48
N ASP A 189 -62.66 5.85 15.06
CA ASP A 189 -62.66 6.85 14.01
C ASP A 189 -61.78 8.08 14.34
N SER A 190 -61.28 8.75 13.31
CA SER A 190 -61.32 10.21 13.20
C SER A 190 -61.01 10.66 11.78
N ALA A 191 -62.04 11.25 11.16
CA ALA A 191 -62.04 11.85 9.84
C ALA A 191 -61.83 13.36 9.93
N HIS A 192 -60.94 13.92 9.11
CA HIS A 192 -60.93 15.30 8.60
C HIS A 192 -60.03 15.28 7.35
N GLY A 193 -60.30 15.88 6.20
CA GLY A 193 -61.39 16.64 5.62
C GLY A 193 -60.95 16.90 4.18
N ARG A 194 -61.85 16.75 3.21
CA ARG A 194 -61.60 17.09 1.80
C ARG A 194 -61.71 18.59 1.63
N ASP A 195 -60.83 19.17 0.80
CA ASP A 195 -61.18 20.29 -0.08
C ASP A 195 -60.41 20.14 -1.38
N GLY A 196 -61.12 20.26 -2.50
CA GLY A 196 -60.60 20.14 -3.85
C GLY A 196 -60.76 21.44 -4.63
N HIS A 197 -59.79 21.71 -5.49
CA HIS A 197 -59.86 22.58 -6.66
C HIS A 197 -58.88 21.96 -7.66
N GLY A 198 -59.24 21.59 -8.89
CA GLY A 198 -59.81 22.43 -9.94
C GLY A 198 -58.79 22.41 -11.08
N GLY A 199 -59.11 21.78 -12.21
CA GLY A 199 -58.16 21.45 -13.28
C GLY A 199 -57.67 22.65 -14.08
N HIS A 200 -56.68 22.41 -14.95
CA HIS A 200 -56.56 22.92 -16.33
C HIS A 200 -55.19 22.53 -16.92
N GLY A 201 -55.18 22.17 -18.20
CA GLY A 201 -54.04 22.47 -19.09
C GLY A 201 -53.25 21.27 -19.60
N GLU A 202 -53.67 20.72 -20.74
CA GLU A 202 -52.75 20.14 -21.71
C GLU A 202 -51.71 21.20 -22.13
N ALA A 203 -50.43 20.84 -22.06
CA ALA A 203 -49.37 21.48 -22.83
C ALA A 203 -48.23 20.48 -23.02
N GLY A 204 -48.11 19.97 -24.26
CA GLY A 204 -46.90 19.32 -24.72
C GLY A 204 -45.72 20.28 -24.61
N GLY A 205 -44.65 19.82 -23.99
CA GLY A 205 -43.44 20.61 -23.78
C GLY A 205 -42.29 19.72 -23.36
N GLN A 206 -41.55 19.24 -24.37
CA GLN A 206 -40.11 18.96 -24.37
C GLN A 206 -39.50 18.55 -23.02
N GLY A 207 -39.15 17.26 -22.92
CA GLY A 207 -38.40 16.67 -21.81
C GLY A 207 -36.99 17.26 -21.69
N GLY A 208 -36.90 18.46 -21.10
CA GLY A 208 -35.68 19.02 -20.55
C GLY A 208 -35.40 18.35 -19.22
N HIS A 209 -34.23 17.73 -19.12
CA HIS A 209 -33.69 17.11 -17.92
C HIS A 209 -33.74 18.08 -16.73
N ARG A 210 -34.71 17.90 -15.83
CA ARG A 210 -34.67 18.55 -14.52
C ARG A 210 -33.59 17.86 -13.68
N GLU A 211 -32.42 18.48 -13.61
CA GLU A 211 -31.45 18.25 -12.55
C GLU A 211 -32.15 18.60 -11.22
N GLY A 212 -32.65 17.57 -10.53
CA GLY A 212 -33.27 17.74 -9.24
C GLY A 212 -32.23 18.23 -8.23
N VAL A 213 -32.61 19.20 -7.40
CA VAL A 213 -31.81 19.63 -6.25
C VAL A 213 -32.56 19.14 -5.01
N THR A 214 -31.88 18.36 -4.16
CA THR A 214 -32.44 17.90 -2.87
C THR A 214 -31.55 18.42 -1.75
N ALA A 215 -32.14 19.10 -0.77
CA ALA A 215 -31.42 19.73 0.35
C ALA A 215 -30.26 20.68 -0.08
N GLY A 216 -30.41 21.37 -1.21
CA GLY A 216 -29.42 22.32 -1.73
C GLY A 216 -28.21 21.68 -2.42
N LEU A 217 -28.20 20.35 -2.57
CA LEU A 217 -27.16 19.63 -3.30
C LEU A 217 -27.70 19.16 -4.66
N PRO A 218 -26.93 19.31 -5.75
CA PRO A 218 -27.31 18.77 -7.04
C PRO A 218 -27.42 17.25 -6.93
N MET A 219 -28.52 16.68 -7.42
CA MET A 219 -28.64 15.23 -7.52
C MET A 219 -27.61 14.69 -8.51
N ALA A 220 -27.08 13.50 -8.22
CA ALA A 220 -26.20 12.80 -9.14
C ALA A 220 -26.88 12.60 -10.50
N GLY A 221 -26.13 12.81 -11.58
CA GLY A 221 -26.64 12.58 -12.93
C GLY A 221 -27.01 11.11 -13.12
N ARG A 222 -28.18 10.83 -13.69
CA ARG A 222 -28.64 9.47 -13.95
C ARG A 222 -28.33 9.04 -15.38
N ALA A 223 -27.97 7.78 -15.57
CA ALA A 223 -27.87 7.19 -16.90
C ALA A 223 -28.41 5.77 -16.92
N ASP A 224 -28.72 5.29 -18.12
CA ASP A 224 -29.27 3.96 -18.34
C ASP A 224 -28.20 2.90 -18.01
N ASP A 225 -28.60 1.84 -17.31
CA ASP A 225 -27.78 0.70 -16.90
C ASP A 225 -28.03 -0.53 -17.81
N ARG A 226 -27.26 -1.60 -17.63
CA ARG A 226 -27.34 -2.86 -18.41
C ARG A 226 -28.73 -3.48 -18.43
N ASP A 227 -29.53 -3.28 -17.39
CA ASP A 227 -30.89 -3.79 -17.26
C ASP A 227 -31.97 -2.76 -17.69
N GLY A 228 -31.55 -1.60 -18.20
CA GLY A 228 -32.43 -0.50 -18.57
C GLY A 228 -32.90 0.36 -17.40
N LEU A 229 -32.42 0.12 -16.18
CA LEU A 229 -32.68 1.00 -15.03
C LEU A 229 -31.78 2.22 -15.07
N ARG A 230 -32.28 3.35 -14.59
CA ARG A 230 -31.48 4.57 -14.44
C ARG A 230 -30.81 4.61 -13.08
N LEU A 231 -29.51 4.35 -13.05
CA LEU A 231 -28.70 4.47 -11.84
C LEU A 231 -27.99 5.82 -11.79
N ASP A 232 -27.79 6.31 -10.57
CA ASP A 232 -27.01 7.52 -10.31
C ASP A 232 -25.53 7.26 -10.66
N ARG A 233 -24.91 8.17 -11.41
CA ARG A 233 -23.48 8.17 -11.70
C ARG A 233 -22.72 8.88 -10.59
N LEU A 234 -21.75 8.18 -10.01
CA LEU A 234 -20.85 8.71 -8.99
C LEU A 234 -19.48 8.97 -9.60
N HIS A 235 -19.08 10.24 -9.64
CA HIS A 235 -17.72 10.63 -10.00
C HIS A 235 -16.88 10.73 -8.72
N LEU A 236 -15.77 9.98 -8.67
CA LEU A 236 -14.89 9.98 -7.52
C LEU A 236 -13.43 9.71 -7.93
N PRO A 237 -12.45 10.30 -7.23
CA PRO A 237 -11.06 9.91 -7.36
C PRO A 237 -10.81 8.59 -6.60
N LEU A 238 -10.06 7.68 -7.22
CA LEU A 238 -9.52 6.47 -6.59
C LEU A 238 -8.02 6.65 -6.35
N GLY A 239 -7.59 6.47 -5.10
CA GLY A 239 -6.21 6.74 -4.68
C GLY A 239 -6.03 8.18 -4.14
N PRO A 240 -4.81 8.55 -3.69
CA PRO A 240 -3.62 7.71 -3.60
C PRO A 240 -3.58 6.85 -2.32
N ALA A 241 -4.52 7.06 -1.39
CA ALA A 241 -4.55 6.41 -0.08
C ALA A 241 -5.41 5.14 -0.02
N LEU A 242 -5.83 4.60 -1.17
CA LEU A 242 -6.57 3.35 -1.22
C LEU A 242 -5.63 2.20 -0.83
N ALA A 243 -6.06 1.34 0.09
CA ALA A 243 -5.24 0.19 0.51
C ALA A 243 -4.89 -0.71 -0.68
N ASP A 244 -3.66 -1.22 -0.75
CA ASP A 244 -3.19 -2.10 -1.83
C ASP A 244 -3.35 -1.47 -3.23
N TRP A 245 -3.07 -0.17 -3.32
CA TRP A 245 -3.03 0.62 -4.55
C TRP A 245 -1.58 1.02 -4.89
N PRO A 246 -1.23 1.27 -6.16
CA PRO A 246 0.06 1.85 -6.53
C PRO A 246 0.24 3.23 -5.88
N ALA A 247 1.40 3.43 -5.25
CA ALA A 247 1.69 4.67 -4.54
C ALA A 247 1.65 5.88 -5.49
N GLY A 248 0.97 6.95 -5.10
CA GLY A 248 0.89 8.19 -5.88
C GLY A 248 -0.05 8.16 -7.10
N LEU A 249 -0.57 7.00 -7.51
CA LEU A 249 -1.53 6.93 -8.62
C LEU A 249 -2.90 7.42 -8.16
N VAL A 250 -3.53 8.29 -8.96
CA VAL A 250 -4.92 8.69 -8.76
C VAL A 250 -5.67 8.52 -10.08
N LEU A 251 -6.81 7.85 -10.03
CA LEU A 251 -7.69 7.70 -11.20
C LEU A 251 -9.02 8.42 -10.93
N ASP A 252 -9.42 9.31 -11.83
CA ASP A 252 -10.76 9.87 -11.84
C ASP A 252 -11.69 8.86 -12.54
N VAL A 253 -12.66 8.32 -11.78
CA VAL A 253 -13.59 7.32 -12.30
C VAL A 253 -15.02 7.80 -12.21
N ALA A 254 -15.84 7.33 -13.15
CA ALA A 254 -17.29 7.38 -13.03
C ALA A 254 -17.79 5.96 -12.75
N LEU A 255 -18.48 5.77 -11.62
CA LEU A 255 -19.16 4.53 -11.27
C LEU A 255 -20.66 4.65 -11.51
N GLN A 256 -21.26 3.57 -11.96
CA GLN A 256 -22.72 3.39 -11.98
C GLN A 256 -23.02 2.04 -11.34
N GLY A 257 -23.57 2.09 -10.12
CA GLY A 257 -23.54 0.92 -9.23
C GLY A 257 -22.10 0.56 -8.88
N ASP A 258 -21.69 -0.69 -9.14
CA ASP A 258 -20.32 -1.17 -9.00
C ASP A 258 -19.54 -1.20 -10.33
N VAL A 259 -20.13 -0.80 -11.45
CA VAL A 259 -19.50 -0.83 -12.76
C VAL A 259 -18.81 0.49 -13.07
N LEU A 260 -17.55 0.42 -13.54
CA LEU A 260 -16.83 1.59 -14.05
C LEU A 260 -17.36 1.96 -15.43
N GLN A 261 -17.75 3.23 -15.59
CA GLN A 261 -18.19 3.80 -16.87
C GLN A 261 -17.05 4.51 -17.59
N SER A 262 -16.16 5.14 -16.83
CA SER A 262 -14.92 5.75 -17.34
C SER A 262 -13.83 5.66 -16.28
N ALA A 263 -12.58 5.70 -16.74
CA ALA A 263 -11.41 5.80 -15.90
C ALA A 263 -10.35 6.62 -16.63
N GLU A 264 -9.95 7.72 -16.01
CA GLU A 264 -8.93 8.62 -16.53
C GLU A 264 -7.85 8.80 -15.46
N GLU A 265 -6.60 8.99 -15.89
CA GLU A 265 -5.54 9.34 -14.96
C GLU A 265 -5.76 10.78 -14.48
N HIS A 266 -5.81 10.94 -13.16
CA HIS A 266 -5.73 12.28 -12.57
C HIS A 266 -4.26 12.74 -12.64
N PRO A 267 -3.96 13.92 -13.21
CA PRO A 267 -2.60 14.42 -13.29
C PRO A 267 -1.93 14.44 -11.91
N GLY A 268 -0.89 13.62 -11.73
CA GLY A 268 -0.17 13.50 -10.47
C GLY A 268 0.86 14.60 -10.26
N GLU A 269 1.25 14.81 -9.00
CA GLU A 269 2.49 15.52 -8.68
C GLU A 269 3.68 14.67 -9.14
N ALA A 270 4.60 15.27 -9.90
CA ALA A 270 5.82 14.59 -10.32
C ALA A 270 6.67 14.25 -9.09
N ALA A 271 7.27 13.05 -9.09
CA ALA A 271 8.26 12.72 -8.06
C ALA A 271 9.42 13.73 -8.08
N PRO A 272 10.06 13.99 -6.92
CA PRO A 272 11.18 14.93 -6.85
C PRO A 272 12.27 14.59 -7.86
N ALA A 273 12.74 15.60 -8.59
CA ALA A 273 13.82 15.43 -9.57
C ALA A 273 15.12 14.94 -8.90
N GLY A 274 15.91 14.15 -9.63
CA GLY A 274 17.25 13.74 -9.20
C GLY A 274 17.34 12.42 -8.42
N ARG A 275 16.27 11.63 -8.34
CA ARG A 275 16.33 10.24 -7.87
C ARG A 275 15.85 9.27 -8.94
N TYR A 276 16.53 8.14 -9.05
CA TYR A 276 16.05 7.03 -9.87
C TYR A 276 14.79 6.41 -9.26
N PRO A 277 13.80 5.97 -10.07
CA PRO A 277 12.68 5.16 -9.61
C PRO A 277 13.20 3.95 -8.82
N TYR A 278 12.66 3.72 -7.63
CA TYR A 278 13.26 2.77 -6.68
C TYR A 278 13.42 1.37 -7.26
N TRP A 279 12.40 0.83 -7.93
CA TRP A 279 12.48 -0.54 -8.43
C TRP A 279 13.46 -0.69 -9.60
N SER A 280 13.64 0.34 -10.41
CA SER A 280 14.46 0.34 -11.63
C SER A 280 15.88 0.89 -11.41
N GLU A 281 16.16 1.46 -10.22
CA GLU A 281 17.44 2.05 -9.79
C GLU A 281 18.69 1.22 -10.16
N PRO A 282 18.76 -0.12 -9.94
CA PRO A 282 19.98 -0.88 -10.25
C PRO A 282 20.39 -0.84 -11.72
N TRP A 283 19.41 -0.91 -12.63
CA TRP A 283 19.67 -0.87 -14.08
C TRP A 283 20.01 0.53 -14.55
N LEU A 284 19.35 1.56 -13.99
CA LEU A 284 19.64 2.96 -14.32
C LEU A 284 21.03 3.38 -13.86
N ARG A 285 21.46 2.95 -12.66
CA ARG A 285 22.84 3.13 -12.19
C ARG A 285 23.86 2.43 -13.09
N ALA A 286 23.58 1.19 -13.51
CA ALA A 286 24.44 0.45 -14.43
C ALA A 286 24.55 1.17 -15.80
N ALA A 287 23.44 1.68 -16.33
CA ALA A 287 23.42 2.47 -17.56
C ALA A 287 24.20 3.79 -17.41
N GLY A 288 24.21 4.38 -16.22
CA GLY A 288 25.04 5.53 -15.84
C GLY A 288 26.53 5.21 -15.65
N GLY A 289 26.96 3.96 -15.87
CA GLY A 289 28.36 3.53 -15.77
C GLY A 289 28.79 3.06 -14.38
N GLU A 290 27.88 2.98 -13.41
CA GLU A 290 28.20 2.42 -12.09
C GLU A 290 28.32 0.89 -12.14
N ALA A 291 29.27 0.33 -11.39
CA ALA A 291 29.44 -1.10 -11.27
C ALA A 291 28.31 -1.71 -10.41
N VAL A 292 27.29 -2.28 -11.07
CA VAL A 292 26.19 -3.01 -10.43
C VAL A 292 26.22 -4.48 -10.88
N THR A 293 26.16 -5.41 -9.92
CA THR A 293 26.11 -6.85 -10.22
C THR A 293 24.70 -7.28 -10.62
N ARG A 294 24.62 -8.30 -11.47
CA ARG A 294 23.35 -8.94 -11.84
C ARG A 294 22.62 -9.48 -10.63
N GLY A 295 23.34 -10.08 -9.67
CA GLY A 295 22.75 -10.56 -8.43
C GLY A 295 22.04 -9.48 -7.62
N ALA A 296 22.62 -8.28 -7.54
CA ALA A 296 21.98 -7.13 -6.89
C ALA A 296 20.73 -6.66 -7.63
N ALA A 297 20.77 -6.60 -8.97
CA ALA A 297 19.62 -6.25 -9.80
C ALA A 297 18.50 -7.29 -9.70
N GLU A 298 18.81 -8.58 -9.78
CA GLU A 298 17.85 -9.68 -9.65
C GLU A 298 17.23 -9.76 -8.26
N ARG A 299 17.98 -9.40 -7.21
CA ARG A 299 17.42 -9.22 -5.87
C ARG A 299 16.36 -8.12 -5.84
N ARG A 300 16.62 -6.98 -6.49
CA ARG A 300 15.64 -5.88 -6.62
C ARG A 300 14.44 -6.30 -7.47
N ARG A 301 14.63 -7.02 -8.58
CA ARG A 301 13.55 -7.56 -9.42
C ARG A 301 12.64 -8.49 -8.63
N CYS A 302 13.22 -9.46 -7.93
CA CYS A 302 12.47 -10.42 -7.12
C CYS A 302 11.64 -9.71 -6.04
N ALA A 303 12.26 -8.76 -5.31
CA ALA A 303 11.55 -7.96 -4.33
C ALA A 303 10.41 -7.12 -4.95
N SER A 304 10.63 -6.53 -6.13
CA SER A 304 9.59 -5.80 -6.87
C SER A 304 8.40 -6.68 -7.20
N HIS A 305 8.62 -7.86 -7.77
CA HIS A 305 7.53 -8.77 -8.11
C HIS A 305 6.85 -9.36 -6.87
N LEU A 306 7.57 -9.58 -5.76
CA LEU A 306 6.94 -9.95 -4.49
C LEU A 306 6.08 -8.82 -3.91
N ASP A 307 6.44 -7.55 -4.13
CA ASP A 307 5.60 -6.38 -3.80
C ASP A 307 4.31 -6.40 -4.64
N SER A 308 4.43 -6.53 -5.97
CA SER A 308 3.28 -6.58 -6.90
C SER A 308 2.36 -7.77 -6.61
N VAL A 309 2.92 -8.97 -6.42
CA VAL A 309 2.16 -10.18 -6.02
C VAL A 309 1.52 -9.99 -4.65
N GLY A 310 2.22 -9.37 -3.70
CA GLY A 310 1.68 -9.07 -2.38
C GLY A 310 0.48 -8.10 -2.44
N ARG A 311 0.54 -7.08 -3.30
CA ARG A 311 -0.57 -6.15 -3.56
C ARG A 311 -1.74 -6.88 -4.21
N PHE A 312 -1.47 -7.60 -5.30
CA PHE A 312 -2.47 -8.39 -6.04
C PHE A 312 -3.21 -9.38 -5.14
N LEU A 313 -2.47 -10.15 -4.33
CA LEU A 313 -3.05 -11.14 -3.43
C LEU A 313 -3.94 -10.49 -2.36
N ALA A 314 -3.57 -9.32 -1.86
CA ALA A 314 -4.41 -8.59 -0.90
C ALA A 314 -5.71 -8.10 -1.54
N VAL A 315 -5.65 -7.53 -2.75
CA VAL A 315 -6.83 -7.13 -3.54
C VAL A 315 -7.74 -8.32 -3.83
N SER A 316 -7.16 -9.50 -4.11
CA SER A 316 -7.92 -10.74 -4.34
C SER A 316 -8.55 -11.36 -3.06
N GLY A 317 -8.38 -10.73 -1.89
CA GLY A 317 -8.91 -11.24 -0.62
C GLY A 317 -8.08 -12.36 0.00
N TRP A 318 -6.78 -12.45 -0.32
CA TRP A 318 -5.84 -13.46 0.18
C TRP A 318 -4.77 -12.86 1.11
N PRO A 319 -5.15 -12.40 2.33
CA PRO A 319 -4.28 -11.59 3.19
C PRO A 319 -3.06 -12.36 3.73
N ARG A 320 -3.18 -13.67 4.01
CA ARG A 320 -2.06 -14.47 4.53
C ARG A 320 -0.96 -14.67 3.48
N PRO A 321 -1.26 -15.14 2.26
CA PRO A 321 -0.28 -15.14 1.16
C PRO A 321 0.31 -13.76 0.87
N ALA A 322 -0.50 -12.70 0.88
CA ALA A 322 -0.04 -11.32 0.67
C ALA A 322 1.00 -10.89 1.72
N ALA A 323 0.71 -11.10 3.02
CA ALA A 323 1.64 -10.80 4.10
C ALA A 323 2.94 -11.62 3.99
N ARG A 324 2.86 -12.88 3.55
CA ARG A 324 4.04 -13.71 3.32
C ARG A 324 4.90 -13.20 2.15
N ALA A 325 4.29 -12.73 1.07
CA ALA A 325 5.00 -12.11 -0.05
C ALA A 325 5.79 -10.87 0.41
N ARG A 326 5.14 -9.99 1.19
CA ARG A 326 5.76 -8.78 1.77
C ARG A 326 6.89 -9.11 2.73
N GLY A 327 6.71 -10.11 3.60
CA GLY A 327 7.77 -10.56 4.50
C GLY A 327 9.01 -11.11 3.77
N LEU A 328 8.81 -11.83 2.66
CA LEU A 328 9.91 -12.31 1.82
C LEU A 328 10.60 -11.17 1.05
N ARG A 329 9.82 -10.22 0.50
CA ARG A 329 10.33 -8.98 -0.08
C ARG A 329 11.23 -8.25 0.91
N ASP A 330 10.76 -8.04 2.14
CA ASP A 330 11.51 -7.31 3.14
C ASP A 330 12.81 -8.04 3.51
N ARG A 331 12.78 -9.36 3.71
CA ARG A 331 14.00 -10.16 3.96
C ARG A 331 15.02 -10.03 2.82
N LEU A 332 14.56 -10.04 1.57
CA LEU A 332 15.43 -9.87 0.40
C LEU A 332 16.09 -8.48 0.39
N LEU A 333 15.32 -7.43 0.67
CA LEU A 333 15.80 -6.05 0.72
C LEU A 333 16.75 -5.81 1.90
N HIS A 334 16.61 -6.55 3.00
CA HIS A 334 17.53 -6.54 4.14
C HIS A 334 18.73 -7.50 3.98
N GLY A 335 18.95 -8.03 2.77
CA GLY A 335 20.19 -8.75 2.44
C GLY A 335 20.23 -10.22 2.85
N ALA A 336 19.09 -10.87 3.11
CA ALA A 336 19.06 -12.31 3.38
C ALA A 336 19.71 -13.11 2.22
N ALA A 337 20.46 -14.16 2.55
CA ALA A 337 21.11 -15.01 1.56
C ALA A 337 20.07 -15.72 0.68
N ALA A 338 20.37 -15.89 -0.62
CA ALA A 338 19.44 -16.50 -1.58
C ALA A 338 19.03 -17.92 -1.13
N GLY A 339 19.96 -18.70 -0.61
CA GLY A 339 19.70 -20.05 -0.09
C GLY A 339 18.68 -20.11 1.06
N ASP A 340 18.63 -19.09 1.92
CA ASP A 340 17.74 -19.05 3.09
C ASP A 340 16.30 -18.69 2.71
N VAL A 341 16.14 -17.87 1.67
CA VAL A 341 14.84 -17.36 1.22
C VAL A 341 14.22 -18.21 0.11
N ALA A 342 15.05 -18.84 -0.74
CA ALA A 342 14.60 -19.58 -1.91
C ALA A 342 13.53 -20.64 -1.60
N PRO A 343 13.69 -21.52 -0.58
CA PRO A 343 12.68 -22.54 -0.30
C PRO A 343 11.31 -21.95 0.05
N GLU A 344 11.31 -20.80 0.75
CA GLU A 344 10.07 -20.13 1.13
C GLU A 344 9.40 -19.43 -0.04
N VAL A 345 10.18 -18.74 -0.89
CA VAL A 345 9.71 -18.12 -2.12
C VAL A 345 9.08 -19.16 -3.03
N LEU A 346 9.79 -20.26 -3.32
CA LEU A 346 9.28 -21.32 -4.20
C LEU A 346 8.03 -22.01 -3.63
N ARG A 347 7.89 -22.11 -2.29
CA ARG A 347 6.66 -22.59 -1.67
C ARG A 347 5.50 -21.63 -1.87
N LEU A 348 5.74 -20.32 -1.77
CA LEU A 348 4.73 -19.30 -1.99
C LEU A 348 4.28 -19.30 -3.46
N THR A 349 5.20 -19.22 -4.42
CA THR A 349 4.88 -19.16 -5.86
C THR A 349 4.08 -20.38 -6.30
N ARG A 350 4.51 -21.59 -5.92
CA ARG A 350 3.78 -22.83 -6.21
C ARG A 350 2.40 -22.87 -5.57
N GLY A 351 2.25 -22.34 -4.36
CA GLY A 351 0.96 -22.27 -3.67
C GLY A 351 -0.03 -21.36 -4.40
N VAL A 352 0.44 -20.19 -4.84
CA VAL A 352 -0.37 -19.23 -5.60
C VAL A 352 -0.72 -19.79 -6.98
N ALA A 353 0.25 -20.34 -7.71
CA ALA A 353 0.05 -20.90 -9.05
C ALA A 353 -0.95 -22.07 -9.09
N ARG A 354 -1.02 -22.87 -8.01
CA ARG A 354 -1.94 -24.02 -7.91
C ARG A 354 -3.36 -23.65 -7.50
N SER A 355 -3.63 -22.38 -7.20
CA SER A 355 -4.96 -21.94 -6.78
C SER A 355 -5.95 -21.97 -7.94
N ARG A 356 -6.86 -22.95 -7.91
CA ARG A 356 -7.96 -23.04 -8.87
C ARG A 356 -8.97 -21.91 -8.71
N THR A 357 -9.26 -21.52 -7.47
CA THR A 357 -10.19 -20.42 -7.17
C THR A 357 -9.65 -19.09 -7.70
N LEU A 358 -8.37 -18.79 -7.43
CA LEU A 358 -7.76 -17.56 -7.94
C LEU A 358 -7.76 -17.56 -9.47
N ARG A 359 -7.32 -18.65 -10.10
CA ARG A 359 -7.37 -18.81 -11.56
C ARG A 359 -8.78 -18.58 -12.12
N TRP A 360 -9.80 -19.15 -11.49
CA TRP A 360 -11.19 -19.00 -11.95
C TRP A 360 -11.68 -17.56 -11.84
N LEU A 361 -11.41 -16.88 -10.70
CA LEU A 361 -11.80 -15.49 -10.48
C LEU A 361 -11.09 -14.49 -11.38
N THR A 362 -9.88 -14.82 -11.85
CA THR A 362 -9.03 -13.86 -12.59
C THR A 362 -8.96 -14.12 -14.08
N ARG A 363 -9.52 -15.23 -14.57
CA ARG A 363 -9.46 -15.59 -15.99
C ARG A 363 -10.40 -14.71 -16.81
N GLY A 364 -9.93 -14.25 -17.97
CA GLY A 364 -10.68 -13.38 -18.87
C GLY A 364 -10.81 -11.92 -18.42
N LEU A 365 -10.22 -11.55 -17.28
CA LEU A 365 -10.21 -10.16 -16.82
C LEU A 365 -9.05 -9.38 -17.44
N GLY A 366 -9.36 -8.21 -18.01
CA GLY A 366 -8.36 -7.27 -18.55
C GLY A 366 -7.43 -7.93 -19.57
N GLU A 367 -8.00 -8.57 -20.59
CA GLU A 367 -7.26 -9.22 -21.66
C GLU A 367 -6.43 -8.18 -22.45
N LEU A 368 -5.13 -8.42 -22.54
CA LEU A 368 -4.21 -7.64 -23.36
C LEU A 368 -3.38 -8.58 -24.25
N PRO A 369 -3.81 -8.86 -25.48
CA PRO A 369 -3.05 -9.67 -26.42
C PRO A 369 -1.66 -9.08 -26.71
N ALA A 370 -0.66 -9.93 -26.88
CA ALA A 370 0.74 -9.50 -27.08
C ALA A 370 0.93 -8.54 -28.27
N GLY A 371 0.18 -8.72 -29.36
CA GLY A 371 0.21 -7.82 -30.52
C GLY A 371 -0.21 -6.40 -30.14
N ARG A 372 -1.34 -6.26 -29.43
CA ARG A 372 -1.84 -4.97 -28.94
C ARG A 372 -0.92 -4.35 -27.89
N ALA A 373 -0.37 -5.16 -26.99
CA ALA A 373 0.64 -4.72 -26.03
C ALA A 373 1.85 -4.11 -26.74
N GLY A 374 2.36 -4.77 -27.78
CA GLY A 374 3.49 -4.29 -28.57
C GLY A 374 3.19 -2.99 -29.32
N GLU A 375 2.00 -2.84 -29.90
CA GLU A 375 1.55 -1.59 -30.53
C GLU A 375 1.53 -0.40 -29.55
N LEU A 376 1.19 -0.66 -28.29
CA LEU A 376 1.17 0.34 -27.21
C LEU A 376 2.54 0.56 -26.55
N GLY A 377 3.61 -0.07 -27.08
CA GLY A 377 4.96 0.05 -26.53
C GLY A 377 5.19 -0.70 -25.21
N VAL A 378 4.26 -1.56 -24.80
CA VAL A 378 4.42 -2.39 -23.59
C VAL A 378 5.52 -3.41 -23.83
N THR A 379 6.42 -3.57 -22.85
CA THR A 379 7.53 -4.52 -22.88
C THR A 379 7.60 -5.34 -21.59
N GLY A 380 8.57 -6.26 -21.50
CA GLY A 380 8.82 -7.03 -20.27
C GLY A 380 7.67 -7.97 -19.88
N PRO A 381 7.40 -8.14 -18.57
CA PRO A 381 6.46 -9.17 -18.09
C PRO A 381 5.05 -9.08 -18.66
N ALA A 382 4.50 -7.88 -18.83
CA ALA A 382 3.14 -7.69 -19.35
C ALA A 382 3.03 -8.10 -20.83
N LEU A 383 4.04 -7.77 -21.64
CA LEU A 383 4.12 -8.23 -23.03
C LEU A 383 4.28 -9.74 -23.12
N THR A 384 5.14 -10.33 -22.28
CA THR A 384 5.35 -11.79 -22.23
C THR A 384 4.08 -12.55 -21.82
N ALA A 385 3.27 -11.97 -20.95
CA ALA A 385 2.01 -12.56 -20.54
C ALA A 385 1.00 -12.63 -21.69
N GLY A 386 0.87 -11.54 -22.47
CA GLY A 386 0.04 -11.48 -23.68
C GLY A 386 -1.40 -11.95 -23.49
N GLY A 387 -1.99 -11.71 -22.30
CA GLY A 387 -3.27 -12.29 -21.92
C GLY A 387 -3.95 -11.53 -20.78
N ASP A 388 -4.72 -12.25 -19.97
CA ASP A 388 -5.53 -11.72 -18.86
C ASP A 388 -4.71 -11.49 -17.57
N VAL A 389 -5.40 -11.07 -16.51
CA VAL A 389 -4.86 -10.93 -15.15
C VAL A 389 -4.10 -12.18 -14.70
N HIS A 390 -4.64 -13.38 -14.97
CA HIS A 390 -4.03 -14.63 -14.53
C HIS A 390 -2.71 -14.91 -15.26
N ALA A 391 -2.66 -14.64 -16.57
CA ALA A 391 -1.46 -14.76 -17.36
C ALA A 391 -0.34 -13.84 -16.83
N ARG A 392 -0.65 -12.58 -16.52
CA ARG A 392 0.30 -11.62 -15.94
C ARG A 392 0.82 -12.09 -14.57
N LEU A 393 -0.06 -12.57 -13.70
CA LEU A 393 0.34 -13.17 -12.42
C LEU A 393 1.31 -14.34 -12.63
N CYS A 394 1.01 -15.27 -13.55
CA CYS A 394 1.87 -16.42 -13.81
C CYS A 394 3.27 -16.01 -14.28
N VAL A 395 3.38 -14.95 -15.09
CA VAL A 395 4.68 -14.41 -15.51
C VAL A 395 5.45 -13.85 -14.31
N TRP A 396 4.83 -13.05 -13.43
CA TRP A 396 5.50 -12.57 -12.22
C TRP A 396 5.97 -13.70 -11.31
N LEU A 397 5.18 -14.76 -11.14
CA LEU A 397 5.60 -15.92 -10.36
C LEU A 397 6.84 -16.59 -10.98
N ARG A 398 6.89 -16.72 -12.31
CA ARG A 398 8.05 -17.27 -13.02
C ARG A 398 9.29 -16.36 -12.91
N GLU A 399 9.11 -15.05 -13.05
CA GLU A 399 10.19 -14.06 -12.88
C GLU A 399 10.77 -14.13 -11.47
N ILE A 400 9.94 -14.24 -10.44
CA ILE A 400 10.39 -14.43 -9.05
C ILE A 400 11.26 -15.68 -8.91
N GLU A 401 10.81 -16.81 -9.47
CA GLU A 401 11.57 -18.06 -9.42
C GLU A 401 12.92 -17.94 -10.15
N CYS A 402 12.93 -17.33 -11.33
CA CYS A 402 14.16 -17.09 -12.09
C CYS A 402 15.13 -16.15 -11.35
N SER A 403 14.65 -15.04 -10.80
CA SER A 403 15.48 -14.07 -10.09
C SER A 403 16.13 -14.67 -8.85
N VAL A 404 15.41 -15.48 -8.06
CA VAL A 404 15.96 -16.15 -6.87
C VAL A 404 17.21 -16.98 -7.21
N HIS A 405 17.22 -17.66 -8.35
CA HIS A 405 18.37 -18.47 -8.78
C HIS A 405 19.55 -17.64 -9.32
N ARG A 406 19.36 -16.35 -9.60
CA ARG A 406 20.38 -15.45 -10.17
C ARG A 406 20.91 -14.42 -9.18
N MET A 407 20.42 -14.42 -7.93
CA MET A 407 20.79 -13.43 -6.90
C MET A 407 22.28 -13.42 -6.52
N ASP A 408 23.01 -14.50 -6.80
CA ASP A 408 24.44 -14.62 -6.50
C ASP A 408 25.33 -14.41 -7.75
N ASP A 409 24.76 -13.95 -8.88
CA ASP A 409 25.52 -13.67 -10.10
C ASP A 409 26.37 -12.39 -9.94
N ALA A 410 27.70 -12.57 -9.89
CA ALA A 410 28.66 -11.48 -9.72
C ALA A 410 28.96 -10.69 -11.01
N ARG A 411 28.46 -11.11 -12.18
CA ARG A 411 28.69 -10.40 -13.44
C ARG A 411 28.01 -9.03 -13.42
N ALA A 412 28.51 -8.08 -14.22
CA ALA A 412 27.87 -6.79 -14.38
C ALA A 412 26.50 -6.90 -15.09
N VAL A 413 25.57 -6.01 -14.71
CA VAL A 413 24.33 -5.79 -15.47
C VAL A 413 24.70 -5.28 -16.87
N ALA A 414 24.08 -5.85 -17.90
CA ALA A 414 24.39 -5.53 -19.30
C ALA A 414 23.13 -5.24 -20.14
N ASP A 415 21.94 -5.55 -19.61
CA ASP A 415 20.65 -5.29 -20.25
C ASP A 415 19.92 -4.14 -19.56
N ALA A 416 18.96 -3.54 -20.27
CA ALA A 416 18.09 -2.49 -19.76
C ALA A 416 16.71 -3.02 -19.32
N GLY A 417 16.57 -4.32 -19.05
CA GLY A 417 15.28 -4.94 -18.72
C GLY A 417 14.92 -4.74 -17.26
N GLY A 418 14.32 -3.62 -16.87
CA GLY A 418 13.81 -3.39 -15.51
C GLY A 418 12.64 -4.32 -15.14
N PRO A 419 12.11 -4.24 -13.90
CA PRO A 419 11.03 -5.12 -13.43
C PRO A 419 9.72 -4.96 -14.20
N ARG A 420 9.45 -3.79 -14.77
CA ARG A 420 8.20 -3.47 -15.49
C ARG A 420 8.33 -3.47 -17.00
N GLY A 421 9.55 -3.53 -17.52
CA GLY A 421 9.83 -3.42 -18.95
C GLY A 421 11.21 -2.87 -19.22
N ARG A 422 11.45 -2.58 -20.50
CA ARG A 422 12.71 -2.02 -20.99
C ARG A 422 12.84 -0.55 -20.62
N LEU A 423 13.98 -0.18 -20.04
CA LEU A 423 14.29 1.18 -19.58
C LEU A 423 15.00 2.03 -20.64
N ASP A 424 15.39 1.44 -21.78
CA ASP A 424 16.08 2.10 -22.88
C ASP A 424 15.14 2.56 -24.01
N GLY A 425 13.81 2.45 -23.79
CA GLY A 425 12.79 2.94 -24.72
C GLY A 425 12.51 4.44 -24.54
N GLY A 426 11.90 5.06 -25.55
CA GLY A 426 11.48 6.47 -25.49
C GLY A 426 10.30 6.75 -24.54
N LEU A 427 9.60 5.72 -24.10
CA LEU A 427 8.48 5.80 -23.15
C LEU A 427 8.82 4.97 -21.90
N PRO A 428 8.66 5.51 -20.68
CA PRO A 428 8.85 4.74 -19.46
C PRO A 428 7.91 3.51 -19.40
N PRO A 429 8.37 2.34 -18.92
CA PRO A 429 7.55 1.13 -18.88
C PRO A 429 6.20 1.31 -18.20
N SER A 430 6.17 1.95 -17.01
CA SER A 430 4.93 2.18 -16.29
C SER A 430 3.95 3.08 -17.04
N ARG A 431 4.44 3.98 -17.90
CA ARG A 431 3.57 4.83 -18.72
C ARG A 431 2.87 3.99 -19.79
N ALA A 432 3.62 3.16 -20.52
CA ALA A 432 3.06 2.20 -21.48
C ALA A 432 2.04 1.25 -20.80
N LEU A 433 2.33 0.80 -19.58
CA LEU A 433 1.42 -0.04 -18.79
C LEU A 433 0.13 0.70 -18.43
N LEU A 434 0.21 1.97 -18.01
CA LEU A 434 -0.96 2.77 -17.67
C LEU A 434 -1.83 3.05 -18.91
N ASP A 435 -1.20 3.45 -20.02
CA ASP A 435 -1.90 3.71 -21.29
C ASP A 435 -2.60 2.44 -21.82
N ALA A 436 -2.03 1.26 -21.59
CA ALA A 436 -2.66 -0.03 -21.91
C ALA A 436 -3.75 -0.45 -20.90
N LEU A 437 -3.64 -0.04 -19.64
CA LEU A 437 -4.57 -0.37 -18.56
C LEU A 437 -5.87 0.41 -18.65
N LEU A 438 -5.81 1.74 -18.83
CA LEU A 438 -6.99 2.61 -18.73
C LEU A 438 -8.16 2.19 -19.63
N PRO A 439 -7.94 1.83 -20.92
CA PRO A 439 -9.03 1.37 -21.79
C PRO A 439 -9.66 0.04 -21.38
N LEU A 440 -9.03 -0.73 -20.49
CA LEU A 440 -9.54 -2.02 -20.01
C LEU A 440 -10.45 -1.90 -18.78
N LEU A 441 -10.54 -0.71 -18.18
CA LEU A 441 -11.31 -0.49 -16.95
C LEU A 441 -12.81 -0.23 -17.18
N PRO A 442 -13.24 0.54 -18.21
CA PRO A 442 -14.66 0.74 -18.49
C PRO A 442 -15.38 -0.59 -18.75
N GLY A 443 -16.57 -0.73 -18.18
CA GLY A 443 -17.42 -1.93 -18.25
C GLY A 443 -17.09 -3.02 -17.24
N ALA A 444 -15.98 -2.90 -16.49
CA ALA A 444 -15.63 -3.82 -15.42
C ALA A 444 -16.31 -3.41 -14.10
N GLU A 445 -16.70 -4.42 -13.31
CA GLU A 445 -17.06 -4.22 -11.90
C GLU A 445 -15.85 -3.71 -11.11
N PHE A 446 -16.08 -2.95 -10.05
CA PHE A 446 -15.05 -2.28 -9.27
C PHE A 446 -14.00 -3.25 -8.72
N ALA A 447 -14.43 -4.42 -8.21
CA ALA A 447 -13.50 -5.45 -7.74
C ALA A 447 -12.63 -6.00 -8.89
N CYS A 448 -13.21 -6.22 -10.07
CA CYS A 448 -12.50 -6.66 -11.26
C CYS A 448 -11.52 -5.60 -11.76
N ALA A 449 -11.93 -4.33 -11.84
CA ALA A 449 -11.07 -3.21 -12.21
C ALA A 449 -9.85 -3.10 -11.28
N ARG A 450 -10.04 -3.29 -9.97
CA ARG A 450 -8.93 -3.34 -9.00
C ARG A 450 -7.98 -4.51 -9.24
N LEU A 451 -8.47 -5.69 -9.62
CA LEU A 451 -7.63 -6.84 -9.98
C LEU A 451 -6.87 -6.60 -11.29
N VAL A 452 -7.52 -5.98 -12.29
CA VAL A 452 -6.86 -5.59 -13.55
C VAL A 452 -5.71 -4.64 -13.25
N LEU A 453 -5.96 -3.54 -12.52
CA LEU A 453 -4.93 -2.57 -12.13
C LEU A 453 -3.78 -3.22 -11.33
N ALA A 454 -4.10 -4.04 -10.33
CA ALA A 454 -3.10 -4.73 -9.52
C ALA A 454 -2.27 -5.77 -10.30
N SER A 455 -2.74 -6.21 -11.47
CA SER A 455 -2.02 -7.13 -12.37
C SER A 455 -1.10 -6.43 -13.39
N PHE A 456 -1.30 -5.13 -13.61
CA PHE A 456 -0.37 -4.29 -14.36
C PHE A 456 0.67 -3.66 -13.43
N ASP A 457 0.23 -3.21 -12.25
CA ASP A 457 1.05 -2.59 -11.21
C ASP A 457 2.01 -1.51 -11.73
N PRO A 458 1.49 -0.47 -12.44
CA PRO A 458 2.34 0.64 -12.87
C PRO A 458 2.98 1.31 -11.66
N ASP A 459 4.22 1.76 -11.81
CA ASP A 459 4.95 2.51 -10.79
C ASP A 459 5.01 3.99 -11.17
N PRO A 460 4.22 4.85 -10.50
CA PRO A 460 4.24 6.28 -10.77
C PRO A 460 5.60 6.95 -10.54
N ASP A 461 6.51 6.32 -9.79
CA ASP A 461 7.88 6.81 -9.65
C ASP A 461 8.60 6.87 -11.02
N GLU A 462 8.21 6.03 -11.99
CA GLU A 462 8.77 6.04 -13.36
C GLU A 462 8.17 7.13 -14.26
N PHE A 463 7.11 7.84 -13.84
CA PHE A 463 6.56 8.97 -14.61
C PHE A 463 7.46 10.20 -14.51
N ALA A 464 8.19 10.33 -13.40
CA ALA A 464 9.16 11.40 -13.19
C ALA A 464 10.42 11.12 -14.03
N GLY A 465 10.46 11.75 -15.21
CA GLY A 465 11.52 11.57 -16.21
C GLY A 465 11.09 11.89 -17.64
N ALA A 466 9.77 12.02 -17.89
CA ALA A 466 9.24 12.39 -19.21
C ALA A 466 9.31 13.91 -19.51
N GLY A 467 9.71 14.73 -18.53
CA GLY A 467 10.04 16.13 -18.75
C GLY A 467 11.38 16.24 -19.48
N HIS A 468 11.31 16.45 -20.79
CA HIS A 468 12.46 16.75 -21.63
C HIS A 468 13.26 17.92 -21.04
N ALA A 469 14.59 17.76 -20.99
CA ALA A 469 15.52 18.85 -21.18
C ALA A 469 16.13 18.71 -22.57
#